data_AF-A0A3Q3EM35-F1
#
_entry.id   AF-A0A3Q3EM35-F1
#
_cell.length_a   1.000
_cell.length_b   1.000
_cell.length_c   1.000
_cell.angle_alpha   90.00
_cell.angle_beta   90.00
_cell.angle_gamma   90.00
#
_symmetry.space_group_name_H-M   'P 1'
#
loop_
_entity.id
_entity.type
_entity.pdbx_description
1 polymer ?
#
loop_
_entity_poly.entity_id
_entity_poly.type
_entity_poly.pdbx_seq_one_letter_code
_entity_poly.pdbx_strand_id
1 'polypeptide(L)'
;MAKGLFPRAWVKKSFYFQARISFVRVKYLFLTWLTVLVGSWVIYVQYSTYTELCRGHECRNAICDKYKKGIIDGSACSSLCDKQTLYLSRCLSALPNNQVYTGSWGDRDGIIRCKLGEVVHYELGEEPEPRREAPVFDKPTRGTSVEKFREMVFNHLKSKLGEQANLASLVNQILSVADGNKDGRVSLPEARSMWALLQMHEVLLGLLLQDRGHTPRFLGYCGDLYMTERVHYGPLYGLSLPWPLVSWVPNGVQRTMDQWFTPSWPRKAKISMGLLELVEDIFHGTYGSFLICDLAAAHFGYTDRHEIRLTNPQAVVPEDEFRRSMRAMKCESDADCVYGVDCRTSCDVAEKRCREEPVQPNLAKACGTLKDYILRGGAVRAEGGAGEAAVCLYGSEGECWTDEHGALTHPQQPEGSAVETDLTHQGLVRTGSPLKSGQSVPHRELRIQDAVI
;
A
#
# COMPACT_ATOMS: atom_id res chain seq x y z
N MET A 1 -27.78 60.21 -73.55
CA MET A 1 -28.45 58.92 -73.23
C MET A 1 -27.35 57.93 -72.90
N ALA A 2 -27.30 57.14 -71.84
CA ALA A 2 -28.17 56.96 -70.69
C ALA A 2 -27.34 56.38 -69.52
N LYS A 3 -27.82 56.66 -68.32
CA LYS A 3 -27.57 56.08 -66.99
C LYS A 3 -27.05 54.64 -66.95
N GLY A 4 -26.16 54.34 -65.99
CA GLY A 4 -25.98 52.96 -65.51
C GLY A 4 -24.89 52.68 -64.48
N LEU A 5 -25.19 52.94 -63.19
CA LEU A 5 -24.82 52.11 -62.04
C LEU A 5 -23.35 51.62 -61.91
N PHE A 6 -22.50 52.42 -61.27
CA PHE A 6 -21.31 51.87 -60.59
C PHE A 6 -21.72 51.13 -59.30
N PRO A 7 -21.32 49.87 -59.12
CA PRO A 7 -21.84 49.05 -58.04
C PRO A 7 -21.16 49.39 -56.71
N ARG A 8 -21.96 49.83 -55.74
CA ARG A 8 -21.70 49.86 -54.28
C ARG A 8 -21.18 48.54 -53.68
N ALA A 9 -20.98 47.49 -54.48
CA ALA A 9 -20.61 46.15 -54.06
C ALA A 9 -19.11 45.98 -53.74
N TRP A 10 -18.22 46.76 -54.35
CA TRP A 10 -16.77 46.60 -54.14
C TRP A 10 -16.29 47.19 -52.81
N VAL A 11 -16.89 48.29 -52.35
CA VAL A 11 -16.59 48.88 -51.03
C VAL A 11 -17.11 48.00 -49.88
N LYS A 12 -18.28 47.35 -50.06
CA LYS A 12 -18.81 46.40 -49.06
C LYS A 12 -17.96 45.13 -48.92
N LYS A 13 -17.34 44.64 -50.00
CA LYS A 13 -16.52 43.41 -49.98
C LYS A 13 -15.20 43.61 -49.21
N SER A 14 -14.58 44.79 -49.33
CA SER A 14 -13.37 45.14 -48.57
C SER A 14 -13.66 45.31 -47.06
N PHE A 15 -14.76 45.99 -46.71
CA PHE A 15 -15.19 46.11 -45.30
C PHE A 15 -15.58 44.76 -44.66
N TYR A 16 -16.22 43.85 -45.40
CA TYR A 16 -16.55 42.52 -44.88
C TYR A 16 -15.30 41.66 -44.64
N PHE A 17 -14.27 41.79 -45.48
CA PHE A 17 -13.01 41.07 -45.31
C PHE A 17 -12.19 41.65 -44.15
N GLN A 18 -12.13 42.97 -44.01
CA GLN A 18 -11.47 43.66 -42.90
C GLN A 18 -12.19 43.43 -41.56
N ALA A 19 -13.53 43.38 -41.56
CA ALA A 19 -14.34 43.02 -40.39
C ALA A 19 -14.18 41.53 -40.00
N ARG A 20 -14.07 40.61 -40.97
CA ARG A 20 -13.74 39.19 -40.68
C ARG A 20 -12.35 39.04 -40.06
N ILE A 21 -11.34 39.75 -40.55
CA ILE A 21 -9.97 39.70 -39.99
C ILE A 21 -9.96 40.32 -38.57
N SER A 22 -10.67 41.43 -38.34
CA SER A 22 -10.81 42.00 -37.00
C SER A 22 -11.58 41.09 -36.04
N PHE A 23 -12.67 40.47 -36.47
CA PHE A 23 -13.44 39.54 -35.64
C PHE A 23 -12.64 38.27 -35.31
N VAL A 24 -11.84 37.79 -36.25
CA VAL A 24 -10.91 36.67 -36.04
C VAL A 24 -9.78 37.07 -35.07
N ARG A 25 -9.19 38.27 -35.20
CA ARG A 25 -8.20 38.78 -34.24
C ARG A 25 -8.78 38.99 -32.84
N VAL A 26 -10.00 39.52 -32.73
CA VAL A 26 -10.69 39.70 -31.43
C VAL A 26 -11.03 38.35 -30.80
N LYS A 27 -11.43 37.34 -31.59
CA LYS A 27 -11.62 35.97 -31.11
C LYS A 27 -10.34 35.35 -30.56
N TYR A 28 -9.22 35.50 -31.26
CA TYR A 28 -7.94 34.99 -30.77
C TYR A 28 -7.46 35.75 -29.52
N LEU A 29 -7.63 37.07 -29.45
CA LEU A 29 -7.32 37.86 -28.25
C LEU A 29 -8.17 37.44 -27.05
N PHE A 30 -9.47 37.22 -27.27
CA PHE A 30 -10.38 36.72 -26.23
C PHE A 30 -9.99 35.32 -25.76
N LEU A 31 -9.65 34.40 -26.68
CA LEU A 31 -9.17 33.07 -26.32
C LEU A 31 -7.84 33.12 -25.56
N THR A 32 -6.89 33.95 -25.98
CA THR A 32 -5.61 34.11 -25.26
C THR A 32 -5.84 34.69 -23.85
N TRP A 33 -6.71 35.69 -23.73
CA TRP A 33 -7.07 36.26 -22.43
C TRP A 33 -7.74 35.22 -21.52
N LEU A 34 -8.68 34.44 -22.07
CA LEU A 34 -9.33 33.35 -21.35
C LEU A 34 -8.31 32.30 -20.88
N THR A 35 -7.37 31.90 -21.73
CA THR A 35 -6.33 30.92 -21.35
C THR A 35 -5.40 31.45 -20.25
N VAL A 36 -5.06 32.74 -20.27
CA VAL A 36 -4.24 33.35 -19.22
C VAL A 36 -5.03 33.44 -17.92
N LEU A 37 -6.31 33.83 -17.97
CA LEU A 37 -7.16 33.94 -16.79
C LEU A 37 -7.41 32.56 -16.15
N VAL A 38 -7.79 31.56 -16.95
CA VAL A 38 -7.99 30.19 -16.49
C VAL A 38 -6.68 29.58 -16.00
N GLY A 39 -5.58 29.76 -16.75
CA GLY A 39 -4.25 29.28 -16.34
C GLY A 39 -3.79 29.90 -15.01
N SER A 40 -3.96 31.22 -14.86
CA SER A 40 -3.65 31.92 -13.62
C SER A 40 -4.54 31.47 -12.46
N TRP A 41 -5.82 31.22 -12.70
CA TRP A 41 -6.74 30.71 -11.68
C TRP A 41 -6.35 29.29 -11.25
N VAL A 42 -6.03 28.40 -12.20
CA VAL A 42 -5.55 27.04 -11.90
C VAL A 42 -4.24 27.09 -11.10
N ILE A 43 -3.28 27.93 -11.50
CA ILE A 43 -2.02 28.11 -10.76
C ILE A 43 -2.29 28.65 -9.36
N TYR A 44 -3.19 29.63 -9.21
CA TYR A 44 -3.56 30.18 -7.92
C TYR A 44 -4.21 29.13 -7.00
N VAL A 45 -5.16 28.35 -7.52
CA VAL A 45 -5.81 27.26 -6.77
C VAL A 45 -4.79 26.17 -6.40
N GLN A 46 -3.93 25.76 -7.33
CA GLN A 46 -2.88 24.77 -7.08
C GLN A 46 -1.87 25.28 -6.03
N TYR A 47 -1.50 26.55 -6.08
CA TYR A 47 -0.59 27.16 -5.12
C TYR A 47 -1.25 27.29 -3.74
N SER A 48 -2.49 27.81 -3.68
CA SER A 48 -3.24 27.96 -2.43
C SER A 48 -3.48 26.61 -1.75
N THR A 49 -3.88 25.59 -2.51
CA THR A 49 -4.02 24.23 -2.00
C THR A 49 -2.68 23.67 -1.51
N TYR A 50 -1.59 23.85 -2.25
CA TYR A 50 -0.26 23.42 -1.83
C TYR A 50 0.19 24.10 -0.53
N THR A 51 -0.03 25.41 -0.37
CA THR A 51 0.34 26.14 0.85
C THR A 51 -0.49 25.71 2.07
N GLU A 52 -1.75 25.33 1.87
CA GLU A 52 -2.59 24.80 2.94
C GLU A 52 -2.20 23.37 3.34
N LEU A 53 -1.87 22.53 2.35
CA LEU A 53 -1.55 21.11 2.53
C LEU A 53 -0.14 20.88 3.05
N CYS A 54 0.82 21.77 2.80
CA CYS A 54 2.24 21.50 3.01
C CYS A 54 2.86 22.33 4.13
N ARG A 55 2.54 21.99 5.39
CA ARG A 55 3.00 22.68 6.61
C ARG A 55 4.15 21.95 7.34
N GLY A 56 5.14 21.45 6.60
CA GLY A 56 6.21 20.60 7.15
C GLY A 56 7.11 21.31 8.16
N HIS A 57 7.30 22.63 8.00
CA HIS A 57 8.05 23.45 8.96
C HIS A 57 7.33 23.60 10.30
N GLU A 58 5.98 23.71 10.29
CA GLU A 58 5.18 23.73 11.52
C GLU A 58 5.29 22.40 12.25
N CYS A 59 5.19 21.29 11.53
CA CYS A 59 5.40 19.95 12.10
C CYS A 59 6.78 19.85 12.76
N ARG A 60 7.86 20.17 12.03
CA ARG A 60 9.22 20.12 12.56
C ARG A 60 9.37 20.97 13.83
N ASN A 61 8.85 22.19 13.82
CA ASN A 61 8.98 23.09 14.97
C ASN A 61 8.19 22.62 16.18
N ALA A 62 6.96 22.12 15.98
CA ALA A 62 6.13 21.59 17.05
C ALA A 62 6.77 20.37 17.73
N ILE A 63 7.33 19.45 16.93
CA ILE A 63 8.04 18.27 17.46
C ILE A 63 9.34 18.68 18.16
N CYS A 64 10.14 19.55 17.55
CA CYS A 64 11.40 19.96 18.16
C CYS A 64 11.23 20.80 19.43
N ASP A 65 10.14 21.56 19.57
CA ASP A 65 9.81 22.25 20.82
C ASP A 65 9.49 21.24 21.94
N LYS A 66 8.69 20.20 21.65
CA LYS A 66 8.39 19.12 22.60
C LYS A 66 9.64 18.31 22.99
N TYR A 67 10.53 18.06 22.03
CA TYR A 67 11.80 17.38 22.26
C TYR A 67 12.72 18.20 23.19
N LYS A 68 12.89 19.49 22.91
CA LYS A 68 13.70 20.40 23.76
C LYS A 68 13.17 20.53 25.18
N LYS A 69 11.85 20.38 25.37
CA LYS A 69 11.20 20.34 26.69
C LYS A 69 11.35 18.99 27.41
N GLY A 70 11.94 17.98 26.78
CA GLY A 70 12.11 16.63 27.33
C GLY A 70 10.78 15.88 27.48
N ILE A 71 9.76 16.22 26.68
CA ILE A 71 8.43 15.57 26.74
C ILE A 71 8.43 14.29 25.91
N ILE A 72 9.09 14.34 24.75
CA ILE A 72 9.19 13.28 23.75
C ILE A 72 10.66 12.98 23.47
N ASP A 73 10.94 11.78 22.98
CA ASP A 73 12.25 11.36 22.49
C ASP A 73 12.07 10.20 21.49
N GLY A 74 13.13 9.87 20.75
CA GLY A 74 13.10 8.81 19.76
C GLY A 74 14.34 8.77 18.90
N SER A 75 14.51 7.69 18.16
CA SER A 75 15.69 7.40 17.35
C SER A 75 16.03 8.49 16.31
N ALA A 76 15.03 9.24 15.84
CA ALA A 76 15.20 10.30 14.85
C ALA A 76 15.23 11.72 15.46
N CYS A 77 14.92 11.90 16.76
CA CYS A 77 14.78 13.25 17.36
C CYS A 77 16.06 14.08 17.30
N SER A 78 17.20 13.51 17.73
CA SER A 78 18.48 14.20 17.67
C SER A 78 18.88 14.55 16.23
N SER A 79 18.54 13.71 15.25
CA SER A 79 18.84 13.95 13.84
C SER A 79 17.96 15.04 13.22
N LEU A 80 16.70 15.15 13.65
CA LEU A 80 15.74 16.15 13.17
C LEU A 80 15.99 17.54 13.78
N CYS A 81 16.26 17.59 15.09
CA CYS A 81 16.25 18.83 15.88
C CYS A 81 17.65 19.39 16.17
N ASP A 82 18.64 18.53 16.46
CA ASP A 82 19.98 18.99 16.85
C ASP A 82 20.96 18.95 15.67
N LYS A 83 21.14 17.76 15.06
CA LYS A 83 22.13 17.53 14.00
C LYS A 83 21.65 18.01 12.62
N GLN A 84 20.33 18.14 12.45
CA GLN A 84 19.67 18.53 11.20
C GLN A 84 20.05 17.64 9.99
N THR A 85 20.37 16.37 10.24
CA THR A 85 20.68 15.38 9.20
C THR A 85 19.44 14.74 8.59
N LEU A 86 18.26 14.98 9.19
CA LEU A 86 16.97 14.56 8.67
C LEU A 86 16.23 15.77 8.08
N TYR A 87 15.99 15.74 6.77
CA TYR A 87 15.32 16.83 6.04
C TYR A 87 14.02 16.40 5.37
N LEU A 88 13.01 17.27 5.44
CA LEU A 88 11.76 17.14 4.70
C LEU A 88 11.94 17.79 3.33
N SER A 89 11.69 17.05 2.26
CA SER A 89 11.95 17.50 0.87
C SER A 89 10.64 17.82 0.13
N ARG A 90 10.06 16.86 -0.61
CA ARG A 90 8.85 17.06 -1.39
C ARG A 90 7.60 16.71 -0.58
N CYS A 91 6.60 17.59 -0.62
CA CYS A 91 5.31 17.35 -0.01
C CYS A 91 4.45 16.41 -0.86
N LEU A 92 3.86 15.41 -0.19
CA LEU A 92 2.92 14.42 -0.73
C LEU A 92 1.61 14.37 0.08
N SER A 93 1.37 15.36 0.94
CA SER A 93 0.19 15.43 1.82
C SER A 93 -1.11 15.48 1.02
N ALA A 94 -2.07 14.64 1.38
CA ALA A 94 -3.43 14.66 0.84
C ALA A 94 -4.45 15.31 1.78
N LEU A 95 -4.15 15.39 3.08
CA LEU A 95 -4.98 16.04 4.10
C LEU A 95 -4.16 17.06 4.88
N PRO A 96 -4.76 18.19 5.33
CA PRO A 96 -4.06 19.21 6.09
C PRO A 96 -3.53 18.70 7.45
N ASN A 97 -4.26 17.80 8.10
CA ASN A 97 -3.85 17.25 9.41
C ASN A 97 -2.85 16.08 9.27
N ASN A 98 -2.81 15.41 8.11
CA ASN A 98 -1.90 14.29 7.86
C ASN A 98 -0.83 14.69 6.85
N GLN A 99 0.29 15.14 7.39
CA GLN A 99 1.41 15.67 6.64
C GLN A 99 2.32 14.53 6.17
N VAL A 100 2.55 14.42 4.87
CA VAL A 100 3.39 13.38 4.26
C VAL A 100 4.46 14.03 3.40
N TYR A 101 5.73 13.70 3.66
CA TYR A 101 6.89 14.24 2.94
C TYR A 101 7.83 13.13 2.49
N THR A 102 8.50 13.33 1.35
CA THR A 102 9.73 12.58 1.08
C THR A 102 10.85 13.14 1.95
N GLY A 103 11.75 12.28 2.42
CA GLY A 103 12.76 12.66 3.39
C GLY A 103 14.11 11.98 3.20
N SER A 104 15.14 12.79 3.37
CA SER A 104 16.54 12.45 3.63
C SER A 104 16.87 12.06 5.06
N TRP A 105 17.45 10.90 5.38
CA TRP A 105 18.11 10.69 6.68
C TRP A 105 19.45 9.97 6.52
N GLY A 106 20.53 10.76 6.42
CA GLY A 106 21.85 10.24 6.04
C GLY A 106 21.78 9.61 4.64
N ASP A 107 22.21 8.35 4.52
CA ASP A 107 22.16 7.58 3.26
C ASP A 107 20.80 6.89 3.01
N ARG A 108 19.81 7.13 3.87
CA ARG A 108 18.49 6.51 3.77
C ARG A 108 17.46 7.50 3.24
N ASP A 109 16.81 7.15 2.15
CA ASP A 109 15.64 7.86 1.64
C ASP A 109 14.35 7.22 2.18
N GLY A 110 13.41 8.05 2.60
CA GLY A 110 12.17 7.58 3.20
C GLY A 110 10.99 8.51 3.01
N ILE A 111 9.85 8.07 3.53
CA ILE A 111 8.63 8.85 3.67
C ILE A 111 8.48 9.21 5.13
N ILE A 112 8.42 10.51 5.41
CA ILE A 112 8.18 11.09 6.72
C ILE A 112 6.70 11.40 6.82
N ARG A 113 6.06 10.92 7.89
CA ARG A 113 4.66 11.19 8.21
C ARG A 113 4.58 11.92 9.53
N CYS A 114 3.68 12.89 9.61
CA CYS A 114 3.47 13.72 10.78
C CYS A 114 1.99 14.07 10.90
N LYS A 115 1.44 13.97 12.11
CA LYS A 115 0.07 14.42 12.37
C LYS A 115 0.12 15.79 13.02
N LEU A 116 -0.39 16.79 12.31
CA LEU A 116 -0.68 18.07 12.94
C LEU A 116 -1.97 17.90 13.74
N GLY A 117 -1.93 18.28 15.02
CA GLY A 117 -3.14 18.35 15.84
C GLY A 117 -4.20 19.23 15.18
N GLU A 118 -5.48 18.94 15.44
CA GLU A 118 -6.60 19.67 14.86
C GLU A 118 -6.42 21.18 15.04
N VAL A 119 -6.29 21.89 13.93
CA VAL A 119 -6.45 23.35 13.91
C VAL A 119 -7.94 23.59 14.13
N VAL A 120 -8.32 23.95 15.35
CA VAL A 120 -9.69 24.43 15.63
C VAL A 120 -9.98 25.56 14.64
N HIS A 121 -10.98 25.37 13.79
CA HIS A 121 -11.42 26.39 12.86
C HIS A 121 -11.74 27.67 13.64
N TYR A 122 -11.08 28.75 13.26
CA TYR A 122 -11.25 30.07 13.86
C TYR A 122 -12.63 30.62 13.46
N GLU A 123 -13.64 30.46 14.33
CA GLU A 123 -14.83 31.32 14.27
C GLU A 123 -14.43 32.70 14.84
N LEU A 124 -14.50 33.74 14.01
CA LEU A 124 -14.15 35.12 14.40
C LEU A 124 -15.04 35.58 15.56
N GLY A 125 -14.50 35.69 16.78
CA GLY A 125 -15.23 36.35 17.87
C GLY A 125 -14.67 36.20 19.29
N GLU A 126 -13.86 35.19 19.59
CA GLU A 126 -13.33 34.98 20.95
C GLU A 126 -11.81 35.10 21.02
N GLU A 127 -11.33 35.67 22.12
CA GLU A 127 -9.91 35.80 22.49
C GLU A 127 -9.14 34.49 22.25
N PRO A 128 -7.86 34.54 21.82
CA PRO A 128 -7.10 33.35 21.50
C PRO A 128 -6.84 32.52 22.76
N GLU A 129 -7.68 31.52 23.04
CA GLU A 129 -7.33 30.47 23.98
C GLU A 129 -6.06 29.77 23.49
N PRO A 130 -5.06 29.53 24.36
CA PRO A 130 -3.83 28.87 23.98
C PRO A 130 -4.17 27.47 23.47
N ARG A 131 -3.77 27.20 22.21
CA ARG A 131 -3.71 25.90 21.54
C ARG A 131 -3.87 24.73 22.52
N ARG A 132 -5.08 24.22 22.70
CA ARG A 132 -5.31 22.93 23.36
C ARG A 132 -4.90 21.84 22.39
N GLU A 133 -3.59 21.63 22.29
CA GLU A 133 -3.03 20.47 21.63
C GLU A 133 -3.60 19.22 22.32
N ALA A 134 -4.14 18.30 21.53
CA ALA A 134 -4.66 17.04 22.06
C ALA A 134 -3.60 16.37 22.98
N PRO A 135 -4.00 15.73 24.09
CA PRO A 135 -3.13 15.11 25.08
C PRO A 135 -2.49 13.82 24.55
N VAL A 136 -1.83 13.87 23.39
CA VAL A 136 -1.25 12.74 22.68
C VAL A 136 -0.06 12.15 23.45
N PHE A 137 0.66 12.98 24.21
CA PHE A 137 1.88 12.59 24.94
C PHE A 137 1.76 12.57 26.47
N ASP A 138 0.54 12.68 27.02
CA ASP A 138 0.34 12.68 28.48
C ASP A 138 0.47 11.29 29.10
N LYS A 139 0.34 10.25 28.28
CA LYS A 139 0.48 8.85 28.66
C LYS A 139 1.78 8.26 28.10
N PRO A 140 2.56 7.50 28.89
CA PRO A 140 2.37 7.22 30.32
C PRO A 140 2.70 8.43 31.23
N THR A 141 2.12 8.44 32.44
CA THR A 141 2.32 9.49 33.45
C THR A 141 3.73 9.38 34.06
N ARG A 142 4.24 10.50 34.59
CA ARG A 142 5.52 10.53 35.31
C ARG A 142 5.49 9.52 36.47
N GLY A 143 6.55 8.72 36.60
CA GLY A 143 6.66 7.67 37.64
C GLY A 143 6.14 6.30 37.23
N THR A 144 5.68 6.12 35.99
CA THR A 144 5.35 4.78 35.45
C THR A 144 6.63 3.95 35.32
N SER A 145 6.66 2.74 35.89
CA SER A 145 7.79 1.81 35.73
C SER A 145 7.80 1.19 34.33
N VAL A 146 8.94 0.63 33.93
CA VAL A 146 9.09 -0.04 32.62
C VAL A 146 8.17 -1.27 32.54
N GLU A 147 8.00 -2.01 33.63
CA GLU A 147 7.09 -3.16 33.73
C GLU A 147 5.64 -2.70 33.58
N LYS A 148 5.28 -1.56 34.19
CA LYS A 148 3.94 -1.03 34.06
C LYS A 148 3.65 -0.56 32.64
N PHE A 149 4.64 0.05 31.98
CA PHE A 149 4.54 0.40 30.57
C PHE A 149 4.40 -0.85 29.68
N ARG A 150 5.18 -1.90 29.95
CA ARG A 150 5.06 -3.20 29.28
C ARG A 150 3.65 -3.78 29.38
N GLU A 151 3.03 -3.76 30.57
CA GLU A 151 1.64 -4.18 30.76
C GLU A 151 0.67 -3.31 29.97
N MET A 152 0.89 -1.99 29.93
CA MET A 152 0.05 -1.05 29.18
C MET A 152 0.07 -1.37 27.68
N VAL A 153 1.26 -1.60 27.11
CA VAL A 153 1.43 -2.01 25.71
C VAL A 153 0.78 -3.38 25.47
N PHE A 154 1.01 -4.35 26.36
CA PHE A 154 0.41 -5.67 26.24
C PHE A 154 -1.13 -5.60 26.21
N ASN A 155 -1.74 -4.83 27.11
CA ASN A 155 -3.19 -4.67 27.17
C ASN A 155 -3.75 -3.95 25.95
N HIS A 156 -3.03 -2.93 25.44
CA HIS A 156 -3.40 -2.25 24.19
C HIS A 156 -3.42 -3.21 23.01
N LEU A 157 -2.34 -3.98 22.84
CA LEU A 157 -2.25 -4.97 21.77
C LEU A 157 -3.30 -6.07 21.92
N LYS A 158 -3.54 -6.56 23.13
CA LYS A 158 -4.61 -7.53 23.42
C LYS A 158 -5.98 -6.96 23.04
N SER A 159 -6.22 -5.68 23.32
CA SER A 159 -7.46 -5.03 22.92
C SER A 159 -7.61 -4.90 21.41
N LYS A 160 -6.52 -4.79 20.64
CA LYS A 160 -6.57 -4.62 19.19
C LYS A 160 -6.53 -5.94 18.40
N LEU A 161 -5.69 -6.88 18.82
CA LEU A 161 -5.38 -8.13 18.12
C LEU A 161 -6.03 -9.37 18.75
N GLY A 162 -6.74 -9.21 19.87
CA GLY A 162 -7.30 -10.33 20.63
C GLY A 162 -6.27 -11.06 21.48
N GLU A 163 -6.64 -12.25 21.95
CA GLU A 163 -5.75 -13.11 22.73
C GLU A 163 -4.89 -13.95 21.79
N GLN A 164 -3.58 -13.64 21.75
CA GLN A 164 -2.61 -14.31 20.89
C GLN A 164 -1.45 -14.86 21.74
N ALA A 165 -0.96 -16.06 21.41
CA ALA A 165 0.11 -16.72 22.17
C ALA A 165 1.45 -15.96 22.11
N ASN A 166 1.75 -15.31 20.98
CA ASN A 166 3.03 -14.64 20.74
C ASN A 166 3.04 -13.16 21.12
N LEU A 167 1.99 -12.66 21.79
CA LEU A 167 1.85 -11.23 22.10
C LEU A 167 3.01 -10.71 22.98
N ALA A 168 3.53 -11.54 23.89
CA ALA A 168 4.66 -11.18 24.74
C ALA A 168 5.96 -10.94 23.95
N SER A 169 6.17 -11.69 22.86
CA SER A 169 7.32 -11.51 21.96
C SER A 169 7.21 -10.18 21.21
N LEU A 170 6.01 -9.85 20.70
CA LEU A 170 5.75 -8.58 20.05
C LEU A 170 5.98 -7.39 20.99
N VAL A 171 5.54 -7.48 22.24
CA VAL A 171 5.80 -6.43 23.24
C VAL A 171 7.30 -6.23 23.43
N ASN A 172 8.11 -7.30 23.49
CA ASN A 172 9.56 -7.18 23.58
C ASN A 172 10.16 -6.46 22.36
N GLN A 173 9.69 -6.80 21.15
CA GLN A 173 10.13 -6.17 19.91
C GLN A 173 9.74 -4.69 19.86
N ILE A 174 8.54 -4.33 20.32
CA ILE A 174 8.12 -2.93 20.42
C ILE A 174 8.96 -2.18 21.45
N LEU A 175 9.25 -2.79 22.60
CA LEU A 175 10.10 -2.16 23.62
C LEU A 175 11.53 -1.96 23.12
N SER A 176 12.07 -2.88 22.31
CA SER A 176 13.40 -2.70 21.70
C SER A 176 13.42 -1.62 20.61
N VAL A 177 12.30 -1.40 19.92
CA VAL A 177 12.14 -0.25 19.01
C VAL A 177 11.94 1.06 19.80
N ALA A 178 11.31 1.00 20.98
CA ALA A 178 11.06 2.16 21.85
C ALA A 178 12.34 2.69 22.50
N ASP A 179 13.31 1.81 22.74
CA ASP A 179 14.67 2.16 23.14
C ASP A 179 15.41 2.79 21.95
N GLY A 180 15.19 4.10 21.76
CA GLY A 180 15.68 4.85 20.61
C GLY A 180 17.17 5.16 20.70
N ASN A 181 17.68 5.31 21.92
CA ASN A 181 19.10 5.55 22.19
C ASN A 181 19.94 4.26 22.31
N LYS A 182 19.28 3.09 22.37
CA LYS A 182 19.87 1.75 22.48
C LYS A 182 20.65 1.53 23.79
N ASP A 183 20.18 2.11 24.88
CA ASP A 183 20.80 1.96 26.21
C ASP A 183 20.28 0.73 26.98
N GLY A 184 19.35 -0.02 26.40
CA GLY A 184 18.72 -1.20 26.98
C GLY A 184 17.58 -0.89 27.94
N ARG A 185 17.19 0.38 28.08
CA ARG A 185 16.11 0.85 28.95
C ARG A 185 15.18 1.75 28.14
N VAL A 186 13.93 1.86 28.60
CA VAL A 186 12.96 2.76 27.98
C VAL A 186 12.73 3.92 28.94
N SER A 187 13.16 5.10 28.54
CA SER A 187 12.93 6.33 29.30
C SER A 187 11.47 6.80 29.19
N LEU A 188 11.04 7.70 30.08
CA LEU A 188 9.67 8.24 30.03
C LEU A 188 9.36 8.97 28.69
N PRO A 189 10.24 9.83 28.14
CA PRO A 189 9.99 10.48 26.85
C PRO A 189 9.90 9.49 25.67
N GLU A 190 10.72 8.44 25.67
CA GLU A 190 10.65 7.34 24.70
C GLU A 190 9.33 6.57 24.82
N ALA A 191 8.93 6.22 26.04
CA ALA A 191 7.68 5.52 26.31
C ALA A 191 6.45 6.33 25.84
N ARG A 192 6.45 7.65 26.06
CA ARG A 192 5.39 8.56 25.59
C ARG A 192 5.30 8.62 24.08
N SER A 193 6.44 8.71 23.43
CA SER A 193 6.52 8.75 21.97
C SER A 193 6.06 7.44 21.37
N MET A 194 6.54 6.31 21.89
CA MET A 194 6.09 4.99 21.45
C MET A 194 4.59 4.77 21.71
N TRP A 195 4.07 5.19 22.86
CA TRP A 195 2.63 5.08 23.14
C TRP A 195 1.76 5.89 22.17
N ALA A 196 2.20 7.10 21.79
CA ALA A 196 1.53 7.90 20.78
C ALA A 196 1.54 7.20 19.40
N LEU A 197 2.66 6.60 19.02
CA LEU A 197 2.79 5.85 17.76
C LEU A 197 1.89 4.61 17.72
N LEU A 198 1.82 3.83 18.80
CA LEU A 198 1.02 2.60 18.89
C LEU A 198 -0.49 2.84 18.80
N GLN A 199 -0.96 4.07 19.05
CA GLN A 199 -2.36 4.45 18.84
C GLN A 199 -2.67 4.60 17.34
N MET A 200 -1.67 4.77 16.48
CA MET A 200 -1.84 4.86 15.05
C MET A 200 -1.84 3.46 14.43
N HIS A 201 -2.98 3.05 13.87
CA HIS A 201 -3.16 1.74 13.21
C HIS A 201 -2.08 1.45 12.17
N GLU A 202 -1.68 2.47 11.40
CA GLU A 202 -0.67 2.34 10.36
C GLU A 202 0.73 2.00 10.89
N VAL A 203 1.10 2.53 12.06
CA VAL A 203 2.39 2.23 12.69
C VAL A 203 2.34 0.87 13.35
N LEU A 204 1.23 0.57 14.04
CA LEU A 204 1.01 -0.75 14.66
C LEU A 204 1.11 -1.87 13.62
N LEU A 205 0.36 -1.77 12.51
CA LEU A 205 0.40 -2.76 11.42
C LEU A 205 1.75 -2.80 10.71
N GLY A 206 2.39 -1.63 10.53
CA GLY A 206 3.74 -1.55 9.98
C GLY A 206 4.75 -2.36 10.80
N LEU A 207 4.72 -2.22 12.12
CA LEU A 207 5.58 -2.97 13.06
C LEU A 207 5.25 -4.48 13.07
N LEU A 208 3.96 -4.83 13.04
CA LEU A 208 3.49 -6.22 13.04
C LEU A 208 3.94 -7.02 11.80
N LEU A 209 3.89 -6.38 10.63
CA LEU A 209 4.16 -7.02 9.34
C LEU A 209 5.60 -6.81 8.85
N GLN A 210 6.43 -6.09 9.62
CA GLN A 210 7.79 -5.73 9.22
C GLN A 210 8.67 -6.95 8.94
N ASP A 211 8.53 -8.02 9.72
CA ASP A 211 9.37 -9.22 9.61
C ASP A 211 9.05 -10.05 8.36
N ARG A 212 7.86 -9.87 7.76
CA ARG A 212 7.44 -10.57 6.53
C ARG A 212 7.91 -9.87 5.25
N GLY A 213 8.39 -8.62 5.36
CA GLY A 213 8.92 -7.89 4.21
C GLY A 213 7.87 -7.34 3.24
N HIS A 214 6.57 -7.47 3.52
CA HIS A 214 5.52 -6.92 2.66
C HIS A 214 5.14 -5.47 3.00
N THR A 215 5.59 -4.93 4.12
CA THR A 215 5.41 -3.52 4.47
C THR A 215 6.72 -2.73 4.28
N PRO A 216 6.63 -1.40 4.04
CA PRO A 216 7.79 -0.52 4.11
C PRO A 216 8.43 -0.58 5.50
N ARG A 217 9.76 -0.68 5.56
CA ARG A 217 10.47 -0.81 6.85
C ARG A 217 10.33 0.46 7.68
N PHE A 218 10.08 0.30 8.97
CA PHE A 218 10.12 1.41 9.93
C PHE A 218 11.58 1.80 10.19
N LEU A 219 11.95 3.04 9.89
CA LEU A 219 13.33 3.51 9.99
C LEU A 219 13.61 4.18 11.33
N GLY A 220 12.67 4.98 11.82
CA GLY A 220 12.80 5.70 13.08
C GLY A 220 11.65 6.67 13.33
N TYR A 221 11.67 7.31 14.50
CA TYR A 221 10.60 8.21 14.94
C TYR A 221 11.09 9.32 15.87
N CYS A 222 10.26 10.34 16.04
CA CYS A 222 10.41 11.39 17.03
C CYS A 222 9.02 11.87 17.49
N GLY A 223 8.59 11.50 18.70
CA GLY A 223 7.21 11.73 19.12
C GLY A 223 6.23 10.92 18.25
N ASP A 224 5.26 11.60 17.64
CA ASP A 224 4.28 11.06 16.69
C ASP A 224 4.70 11.23 15.22
N LEU A 225 5.86 11.86 14.96
CA LEU A 225 6.51 11.86 13.66
C LEU A 225 7.27 10.55 13.47
N TYR A 226 7.08 9.88 12.33
CA TYR A 226 7.81 8.67 12.00
C TYR A 226 8.22 8.63 10.53
N MET A 227 9.28 7.86 10.28
CA MET A 227 9.87 7.69 8.96
C MET A 227 9.85 6.22 8.55
N THR A 228 9.39 5.97 7.35
CA THR A 228 9.36 4.65 6.71
C THR A 228 10.23 4.65 5.45
N GLU A 229 10.67 3.47 5.02
CA GLU A 229 11.36 3.29 3.74
C GLU A 229 10.52 3.82 2.57
N ARG A 230 11.20 4.40 1.56
CA ARG A 230 10.55 4.89 0.36
C ARG A 230 10.31 3.75 -0.63
N VAL A 231 9.05 3.54 -0.99
CA VAL A 231 8.69 2.67 -2.12
C VAL A 231 8.80 3.47 -3.42
N HIS A 232 9.59 2.97 -4.36
CA HIS A 232 9.95 3.71 -5.58
C HIS A 232 8.80 3.83 -6.58
N TYR A 233 7.98 2.78 -6.71
CA TYR A 233 6.88 2.74 -7.66
C TYR A 233 5.56 2.50 -6.95
N GLY A 234 4.58 3.35 -7.21
CA GLY A 234 3.21 3.23 -6.73
C GLY A 234 2.35 4.29 -7.42
N PRO A 235 1.05 4.04 -7.67
CA PRO A 235 0.25 2.85 -7.33
C PRO A 235 0.63 1.59 -8.14
N LEU A 236 0.11 0.41 -7.76
CA LEU A 236 0.40 -0.89 -8.40
C LEU A 236 0.07 -0.91 -9.91
N TYR A 237 -1.06 -0.30 -10.27
CA TYR A 237 -1.50 -0.06 -11.63
C TYR A 237 -2.46 1.13 -11.66
N GLY A 238 -2.64 1.72 -12.84
CA GLY A 238 -3.48 2.91 -13.02
C GLY A 238 -2.67 4.21 -12.92
N LEU A 239 -3.06 5.21 -13.71
CA LEU A 239 -2.52 6.56 -13.55
C LEU A 239 -3.19 7.30 -12.38
N SER A 240 -2.38 7.88 -11.49
CA SER A 240 -2.84 8.89 -10.53
C SER A 240 -3.01 10.25 -11.23
N LEU A 241 -4.17 10.44 -11.87
CA LEU A 241 -4.50 11.71 -12.53
C LEU A 241 -4.98 12.74 -11.48
N PRO A 242 -4.49 14.00 -11.52
CA PRO A 242 -5.00 15.09 -10.68
C PRO A 242 -6.51 15.33 -10.94
N TRP A 243 -7.24 15.75 -9.90
CA TRP A 243 -8.71 15.79 -9.90
C TRP A 243 -9.41 16.60 -11.02
N PRO A 244 -8.86 17.60 -11.74
CA PRO A 244 -9.62 18.13 -12.87
C PRO A 244 -9.53 17.23 -14.12
N LEU A 245 -8.48 16.42 -14.27
CA LEU A 245 -8.26 15.56 -15.44
C LEU A 245 -9.07 14.25 -15.39
N VAL A 246 -9.35 13.73 -14.20
CA VAL A 246 -10.15 12.50 -14.02
C VAL A 246 -11.55 12.66 -14.62
N SER A 247 -12.18 13.84 -14.45
CA SER A 247 -13.52 14.12 -15.00
C SER A 247 -13.57 14.28 -16.54
N TRP A 248 -12.42 14.48 -17.19
CA TRP A 248 -12.34 14.67 -18.65
C TRP A 248 -11.92 13.42 -19.42
N VAL A 249 -11.53 12.35 -18.72
CA VAL A 249 -11.14 11.08 -19.35
C VAL A 249 -12.33 10.11 -19.29
N PRO A 250 -12.91 9.71 -20.45
CA PRO A 250 -13.92 8.66 -20.47
C PRO A 250 -13.34 7.35 -19.91
N ASN A 251 -14.11 6.63 -19.09
CA ASN A 251 -13.72 5.34 -18.48
C ASN A 251 -13.11 4.32 -19.48
N GLY A 252 -13.49 4.39 -20.76
CA GLY A 252 -12.93 3.56 -21.83
C GLY A 252 -11.49 3.89 -22.22
N VAL A 253 -11.11 5.18 -22.23
CA VAL A 253 -9.75 5.65 -22.57
C VAL A 253 -8.79 5.39 -21.41
N GLN A 254 -9.26 5.50 -20.17
CA GLN A 254 -8.48 5.18 -18.97
C GLN A 254 -8.00 3.71 -19.01
N ARG A 255 -8.86 2.78 -19.44
CA ARG A 255 -8.50 1.35 -19.61
C ARG A 255 -7.42 1.12 -20.67
N THR A 256 -7.43 1.87 -21.77
CA THR A 256 -6.42 1.76 -22.84
C THR A 256 -5.10 2.42 -22.44
N MET A 257 -5.15 3.53 -21.71
CA MET A 257 -3.95 4.18 -21.17
C MET A 257 -3.27 3.30 -20.13
N ASP A 258 -4.04 2.67 -19.24
CA ASP A 258 -3.49 1.75 -18.23
C ASP A 258 -2.75 0.56 -18.88
N GLN A 259 -3.24 0.03 -20.01
CA GLN A 259 -2.54 -1.04 -20.76
C GLN A 259 -1.15 -0.61 -21.23
N TRP A 260 -0.99 0.63 -21.70
CA TRP A 260 0.28 1.14 -22.23
C TRP A 260 1.34 1.29 -21.13
N PHE A 261 0.92 1.66 -19.92
CA PHE A 261 1.82 1.88 -18.78
C PHE A 261 1.97 0.65 -17.87
N THR A 262 1.45 -0.51 -18.27
CA THR A 262 1.64 -1.74 -17.51
C THR A 262 3.01 -2.41 -17.78
N PRO A 263 3.69 -2.95 -16.76
CA PRO A 263 4.98 -3.62 -16.93
C PRO A 263 4.84 -4.91 -17.76
N SER A 264 5.96 -5.40 -18.31
CA SER A 264 6.00 -6.65 -19.10
C SER A 264 5.36 -7.81 -18.32
N TRP A 265 4.73 -8.75 -19.03
CA TRP A 265 3.97 -9.85 -18.42
C TRP A 265 4.69 -10.61 -17.27
N PRO A 266 5.99 -10.96 -17.37
CA PRO A 266 6.70 -11.63 -16.28
C PRO A 266 6.77 -10.80 -14.98
N ARG A 267 6.84 -9.47 -15.10
CA ARG A 267 6.85 -8.55 -13.96
C ARG A 267 5.47 -8.49 -13.31
N LYS A 268 4.39 -8.53 -14.11
CA LYS A 268 3.03 -8.65 -13.58
C LYS A 268 2.86 -9.93 -12.78
N ALA A 269 3.28 -11.07 -13.34
CA ALA A 269 3.20 -12.35 -12.67
C ALA A 269 3.96 -12.34 -11.33
N LYS A 270 5.19 -11.80 -11.30
CA LYS A 270 5.97 -11.66 -10.05
C LYS A 270 5.25 -10.81 -9.00
N ILE A 271 4.67 -9.68 -9.40
CA ILE A 271 3.90 -8.80 -8.50
C ILE A 271 2.65 -9.53 -7.98
N SER A 272 1.97 -10.29 -8.85
CA SER A 272 0.78 -11.07 -8.49
C SER A 272 1.09 -12.18 -7.49
N MET A 273 2.21 -12.88 -7.68
CA MET A 273 2.71 -13.88 -6.73
C MET A 273 2.96 -13.25 -5.36
N GLY A 274 3.65 -12.10 -5.33
CA GLY A 274 3.87 -11.36 -4.08
C GLY A 274 2.58 -10.93 -3.37
N LEU A 275 1.51 -10.59 -4.12
CA LEU A 275 0.22 -10.29 -3.50
C LEU A 275 -0.41 -11.53 -2.85
N LEU A 276 -0.29 -12.71 -3.47
CA LEU A 276 -0.79 -13.95 -2.91
C LEU A 276 0.01 -14.37 -1.66
N GLU A 277 1.35 -14.23 -1.70
CA GLU A 277 2.22 -14.42 -0.53
C GLU A 277 1.81 -13.49 0.63
N LEU A 278 1.54 -12.22 0.34
CA LEU A 278 1.03 -11.28 1.34
C LEU A 278 -0.31 -11.73 1.95
N VAL A 279 -1.24 -12.21 1.13
CA VAL A 279 -2.54 -12.69 1.59
C VAL A 279 -2.39 -13.91 2.49
N GLU A 280 -1.50 -14.84 2.13
CA GLU A 280 -1.18 -16.02 2.94
C GLU A 280 -0.55 -15.61 4.29
N ASP A 281 0.44 -14.72 4.26
CA ASP A 281 1.14 -14.22 5.45
C ASP A 281 0.22 -13.46 6.41
N ILE A 282 -0.73 -12.70 5.86
CA ILE A 282 -1.73 -11.96 6.64
C ILE A 282 -2.74 -12.91 7.31
N PHE A 283 -3.12 -13.99 6.63
CA PHE A 283 -4.09 -14.95 7.17
C PHE A 283 -3.46 -15.88 8.21
N HIS A 284 -2.23 -16.33 7.99
CA HIS A 284 -1.45 -17.18 8.90
C HIS A 284 -0.44 -16.39 9.75
N GLY A 285 -0.80 -15.16 10.12
CA GLY A 285 0.06 -14.27 10.89
C GLY A 285 0.40 -14.81 12.28
N THR A 286 1.63 -14.59 12.73
CA THR A 286 2.12 -14.94 14.08
C THR A 286 1.37 -14.22 15.21
N TYR A 287 0.70 -13.11 14.87
CA TYR A 287 0.02 -12.20 15.78
C TYR A 287 -1.49 -12.09 15.52
N GLY A 288 -2.06 -13.11 14.85
CA GLY A 288 -3.48 -13.18 14.52
C GLY A 288 -3.75 -13.09 13.01
N SER A 289 -5.04 -13.24 12.67
CA SER A 289 -5.57 -13.12 11.32
C SER A 289 -5.99 -11.67 11.06
N PHE A 290 -5.68 -11.15 9.87
CA PHE A 290 -6.14 -9.84 9.42
C PHE A 290 -6.96 -9.96 8.14
N LEU A 291 -7.87 -9.02 7.95
CA LEU A 291 -8.71 -8.89 6.77
C LEU A 291 -8.24 -7.71 5.93
N ILE A 292 -8.17 -7.90 4.61
CA ILE A 292 -7.95 -6.81 3.66
C ILE A 292 -9.31 -6.26 3.24
N CYS A 293 -9.61 -5.03 3.67
CA CYS A 293 -10.91 -4.38 3.48
C CYS A 293 -10.90 -3.29 2.40
N ASP A 294 -9.75 -3.02 1.80
CA ASP A 294 -9.62 -2.20 0.60
C ASP A 294 -8.44 -2.70 -0.23
N LEU A 295 -8.72 -3.40 -1.33
CA LEU A 295 -7.69 -3.95 -2.21
C LEU A 295 -7.37 -3.04 -3.40
N ALA A 296 -7.64 -1.73 -3.29
CA ALA A 296 -7.32 -0.79 -4.35
C ALA A 296 -5.82 -0.74 -4.68
N ALA A 297 -5.51 -0.63 -5.96
CA ALA A 297 -4.14 -0.49 -6.47
C ALA A 297 -3.36 0.69 -5.85
N ALA A 298 -4.07 1.70 -5.34
CA ALA A 298 -3.51 2.86 -4.66
C ALA A 298 -2.80 2.54 -3.34
N HIS A 299 -3.16 1.44 -2.69
CA HIS A 299 -2.60 1.05 -1.38
C HIS A 299 -1.36 0.18 -1.50
N PHE A 300 -1.00 -0.23 -2.72
CA PHE A 300 0.14 -1.07 -3.02
C PHE A 300 1.14 -0.33 -3.90
N GLY A 301 2.43 -0.55 -3.61
CA GLY A 301 3.54 -0.18 -4.45
C GLY A 301 4.46 -1.38 -4.69
N TYR A 302 5.56 -1.16 -5.38
CA TYR A 302 6.57 -2.18 -5.60
C TYR A 302 7.98 -1.58 -5.64
N THR A 303 8.97 -2.42 -5.33
CA THR A 303 10.40 -2.08 -5.38
C THR A 303 10.96 -2.23 -6.81
N ASP A 304 12.20 -1.80 -7.07
CA ASP A 304 12.89 -2.07 -8.35
C ASP A 304 12.98 -3.57 -8.68
N ARG A 305 12.94 -4.43 -7.64
CA ARG A 305 12.92 -5.89 -7.78
C ARG A 305 11.53 -6.46 -8.06
N HIS A 306 10.51 -5.61 -8.19
CA HIS A 306 9.11 -5.98 -8.41
C HIS A 306 8.53 -6.83 -7.26
N GLU A 307 9.01 -6.59 -6.04
CA GLU A 307 8.40 -7.10 -4.83
C GLU A 307 7.30 -6.14 -4.39
N ILE A 308 6.12 -6.66 -4.06
CA ILE A 308 4.99 -5.85 -3.62
C ILE A 308 5.24 -5.27 -2.22
N ARG A 309 4.78 -4.05 -1.99
CA ARG A 309 4.79 -3.39 -0.69
C ARG A 309 3.44 -2.75 -0.40
N LEU A 310 2.88 -3.04 0.76
CA LEU A 310 1.66 -2.40 1.26
C LEU A 310 2.00 -0.99 1.77
N THR A 311 1.80 0.03 0.93
CA THR A 311 2.14 1.43 1.23
C THR A 311 1.15 2.10 2.15
N ASN A 312 -0.11 1.65 2.13
CA ASN A 312 -1.16 2.11 3.04
C ASN A 312 -1.69 0.94 3.89
N PRO A 313 -1.14 0.72 5.09
CA PRO A 313 -1.57 -0.36 5.97
C PRO A 313 -3.00 -0.19 6.52
N GLN A 314 -3.63 0.99 6.39
CA GLN A 314 -5.02 1.19 6.84
C GLN A 314 -6.05 0.33 6.07
N ALA A 315 -5.64 -0.21 4.92
CA ALA A 315 -6.42 -1.18 4.16
C ALA A 315 -6.59 -2.55 4.88
N VAL A 316 -5.74 -2.83 5.86
CA VAL A 316 -5.70 -4.10 6.59
C VAL A 316 -6.23 -3.90 8.00
N VAL A 317 -7.12 -4.78 8.44
CA VAL A 317 -7.85 -4.65 9.71
C VAL A 317 -7.73 -5.97 10.49
N PRO A 318 -7.41 -5.95 11.79
CA PRO A 318 -7.42 -7.16 12.61
C PRO A 318 -8.82 -7.79 12.66
N GLU A 319 -8.89 -9.13 12.55
CA GLU A 319 -10.17 -9.83 12.51
C GLU A 319 -11.01 -9.59 13.78
N ASP A 320 -10.39 -9.54 14.96
CA ASP A 320 -11.10 -9.26 16.22
C ASP A 320 -11.71 -7.85 16.27
N GLU A 321 -11.02 -6.85 15.71
CA GLU A 321 -11.55 -5.49 15.62
C GLU A 321 -12.72 -5.41 14.64
N PHE A 322 -12.63 -6.12 13.51
CA PHE A 322 -13.72 -6.26 12.56
C PHE A 322 -14.95 -6.93 13.19
N ARG A 323 -14.77 -8.09 13.85
CA ARG A 323 -15.85 -8.83 14.53
C ARG A 323 -16.55 -7.97 15.58
N ARG A 324 -15.79 -7.25 16.42
CA ARG A 324 -16.37 -6.34 17.42
C ARG A 324 -17.16 -5.20 16.80
N SER A 325 -16.65 -4.63 15.70
CA SER A 325 -17.35 -3.58 14.96
C SER A 325 -18.65 -4.08 14.35
N MET A 326 -18.66 -5.29 13.76
CA MET A 326 -19.86 -5.91 13.20
C MET A 326 -20.90 -6.24 14.27
N ARG A 327 -20.50 -6.83 15.41
CA ARG A 327 -21.41 -7.13 16.54
C ARG A 327 -22.12 -5.88 17.06
N ALA A 328 -21.43 -4.75 17.07
CA ALA A 328 -21.97 -3.47 17.54
C ALA A 328 -22.94 -2.82 16.53
N MET A 329 -22.82 -3.16 15.24
CA MET A 329 -23.61 -2.60 14.16
C MET A 329 -25.00 -3.26 14.08
N LYS A 330 -26.04 -2.43 14.02
CA LYS A 330 -27.42 -2.87 13.77
C LYS A 330 -27.71 -2.77 12.27
N CYS A 331 -28.47 -3.72 11.74
CA CYS A 331 -28.81 -3.77 10.33
C CYS A 331 -30.29 -4.08 10.12
N GLU A 332 -30.83 -3.60 9.02
CA GLU A 332 -32.13 -4.03 8.48
C GLU A 332 -31.94 -4.89 7.22
N SER A 333 -30.87 -4.63 6.47
CA SER A 333 -30.50 -5.35 5.26
C SER A 333 -29.01 -5.66 5.21
N ASP A 334 -28.62 -6.60 4.34
CA ASP A 334 -27.20 -6.94 4.10
C ASP A 334 -26.38 -5.72 3.60
N ALA A 335 -27.04 -4.73 2.99
CA ALA A 335 -26.38 -3.53 2.51
C ALA A 335 -25.88 -2.61 3.64
N ASP A 336 -26.42 -2.76 4.85
CA ASP A 336 -26.02 -1.97 6.02
C ASP A 336 -24.74 -2.53 6.67
N CYS A 337 -24.42 -3.80 6.41
CA CYS A 337 -23.31 -4.53 7.02
C CYS A 337 -22.02 -4.41 6.22
N VAL A 338 -21.52 -3.18 6.11
CA VAL A 338 -20.32 -2.86 5.32
C VAL A 338 -19.24 -2.27 6.22
N TYR A 339 -18.01 -2.74 6.02
CA TYR A 339 -16.80 -2.21 6.64
C TYR A 339 -15.79 -1.86 5.55
N GLY A 340 -15.44 -0.58 5.41
CA GLY A 340 -14.57 -0.15 4.32
C GLY A 340 -15.22 -0.38 2.95
N VAL A 341 -14.42 -0.75 1.94
CA VAL A 341 -14.87 -0.88 0.55
C VAL A 341 -15.23 -2.34 0.22
N ASP A 342 -14.36 -3.27 0.64
CA ASP A 342 -14.40 -4.68 0.23
C ASP A 342 -14.75 -5.66 1.36
N CYS A 343 -14.90 -5.22 2.62
CA CYS A 343 -15.36 -6.08 3.71
C CYS A 343 -16.87 -5.91 3.91
N ARG A 344 -17.63 -7.01 3.76
CA ARG A 344 -19.09 -7.05 3.91
C ARG A 344 -19.50 -8.31 4.67
N THR A 345 -20.54 -8.21 5.47
CA THR A 345 -21.17 -9.35 6.16
C THR A 345 -22.66 -9.41 5.81
N SER A 346 -23.31 -10.52 6.17
CA SER A 346 -24.77 -10.65 6.05
C SER A 346 -25.47 -10.14 7.32
N CYS A 347 -26.66 -9.57 7.18
CA CYS A 347 -27.50 -9.16 8.29
C CYS A 347 -28.26 -10.36 8.87
N ASP A 348 -28.15 -10.56 10.18
CA ASP A 348 -29.06 -11.45 10.89
C ASP A 348 -30.35 -10.69 11.22
N VAL A 349 -31.39 -10.94 10.43
CA VAL A 349 -32.69 -10.27 10.55
C VAL A 349 -33.38 -10.62 11.89
N ALA A 350 -33.08 -11.77 12.48
CA ALA A 350 -33.67 -12.17 13.76
C ALA A 350 -33.10 -11.33 14.91
N GLU A 351 -31.78 -11.11 14.90
CA GLU A 351 -31.09 -10.31 15.92
C GLU A 351 -31.02 -8.81 15.58
N LYS A 352 -31.35 -8.44 14.34
CA LYS A 352 -31.14 -7.11 13.74
C LYS A 352 -29.69 -6.64 13.87
N ARG A 353 -28.75 -7.57 13.70
CA ARG A 353 -27.31 -7.35 13.86
C ARG A 353 -26.53 -7.99 12.74
N CYS A 354 -25.41 -7.37 12.39
CA CYS A 354 -24.52 -7.91 11.36
C CYS A 354 -23.81 -9.16 11.87
N ARG A 355 -23.68 -10.18 11.02
CA ARG A 355 -22.86 -11.35 11.32
C ARG A 355 -21.38 -10.95 11.40
N GLU A 356 -20.63 -11.76 12.12
CA GLU A 356 -19.22 -11.50 12.42
C GLU A 356 -18.27 -11.98 11.34
N GLU A 357 -18.70 -12.95 10.52
CA GLU A 357 -17.89 -13.56 9.49
C GLU A 357 -18.04 -12.79 8.16
N PRO A 358 -16.93 -12.47 7.49
CA PRO A 358 -16.97 -11.83 6.18
C PRO A 358 -17.51 -12.80 5.12
N VAL A 359 -18.33 -12.29 4.20
CA VAL A 359 -18.88 -13.09 3.09
C VAL A 359 -17.78 -13.57 2.14
N GLN A 360 -16.72 -12.77 1.97
CA GLN A 360 -15.60 -13.08 1.07
C GLN A 360 -14.27 -13.11 1.82
N PRO A 361 -13.48 -14.20 1.67
CA PRO A 361 -12.14 -14.27 2.24
C PRO A 361 -11.15 -13.38 1.46
N ASN A 362 -10.02 -13.05 2.08
CA ASN A 362 -8.96 -12.23 1.47
C ASN A 362 -8.51 -12.78 0.11
N LEU A 363 -8.37 -14.12 0.00
CA LEU A 363 -7.95 -14.78 -1.23
C LEU A 363 -8.92 -14.55 -2.38
N ALA A 364 -10.24 -14.62 -2.13
CA ALA A 364 -11.24 -14.38 -3.17
C ALA A 364 -11.16 -12.94 -3.72
N LYS A 365 -10.96 -11.96 -2.83
CA LYS A 365 -10.78 -10.55 -3.22
C LYS A 365 -9.49 -10.34 -4.03
N ALA A 366 -8.40 -10.97 -3.59
CA ALA A 366 -7.12 -10.96 -4.27
C ALA A 366 -7.21 -11.56 -5.67
N CYS A 367 -7.80 -12.75 -5.81
CA CYS A 367 -8.02 -13.40 -7.09
C CYS A 367 -8.90 -12.56 -8.03
N GLY A 368 -9.96 -11.91 -7.52
CA GLY A 368 -10.78 -11.00 -8.31
C GLY A 368 -10.00 -9.82 -8.88
N THR A 369 -9.13 -9.21 -8.06
CA THR A 369 -8.30 -8.06 -8.47
C THR A 369 -7.17 -8.48 -9.40
N LEU A 370 -6.54 -9.61 -9.14
CA LEU A 370 -5.47 -10.17 -9.97
C LEU A 370 -5.98 -10.63 -11.32
N LYS A 371 -7.19 -11.19 -11.40
CA LYS A 371 -7.83 -11.57 -12.65
C LYS A 371 -7.84 -10.38 -13.62
N ASP A 372 -8.29 -9.23 -13.16
CA ASP A 372 -8.30 -8.02 -13.98
C ASP A 372 -6.88 -7.52 -14.29
N TYR A 373 -5.94 -7.61 -13.36
CA TYR A 373 -4.57 -7.14 -13.54
C TYR A 373 -3.74 -7.98 -14.52
N ILE A 374 -3.83 -9.31 -14.42
CA ILE A 374 -3.08 -10.27 -15.25
C ILE A 374 -3.71 -10.40 -16.64
N LEU A 375 -5.04 -10.47 -16.74
CA LEU A 375 -5.74 -10.61 -18.02
C LEU A 375 -5.72 -9.31 -18.84
N ARG A 376 -5.44 -8.15 -18.22
CA ARG A 376 -5.17 -6.90 -18.95
C ARG A 376 -3.82 -6.99 -19.67
N GLY A 377 -3.88 -7.33 -20.97
CA GLY A 377 -2.74 -7.33 -21.91
C GLY A 377 -2.15 -8.71 -22.21
N GLY A 378 -2.70 -9.78 -21.67
CA GLY A 378 -2.39 -11.14 -22.11
C GLY A 378 -3.24 -11.53 -23.32
N ALA A 379 -2.63 -12.06 -24.38
CA ALA A 379 -3.38 -12.72 -25.43
C ALA A 379 -3.96 -14.02 -24.86
N VAL A 380 -5.19 -13.97 -24.34
CA VAL A 380 -5.92 -15.16 -23.91
C VAL A 380 -6.42 -15.87 -25.17
N ARG A 381 -5.67 -16.85 -25.65
CA ARG A 381 -6.18 -17.80 -26.64
C ARG A 381 -6.92 -18.89 -25.87
N ALA A 382 -8.22 -18.71 -25.72
CA ALA A 382 -9.10 -19.77 -25.25
C ALA A 382 -9.24 -20.80 -26.39
N GLU A 383 -8.45 -21.87 -26.33
CA GLU A 383 -8.71 -23.09 -27.09
C GLU A 383 -9.24 -24.15 -26.10
N GLY A 384 -10.50 -24.57 -26.28
CA GLY A 384 -11.07 -25.73 -25.58
C GLY A 384 -12.45 -25.48 -24.95
N GLY A 385 -13.41 -26.34 -25.29
CA GLY A 385 -14.83 -26.26 -24.95
C GLY A 385 -15.18 -26.45 -23.46
N ALA A 386 -16.46 -26.16 -23.16
CA ALA A 386 -17.07 -26.16 -21.84
C ALA A 386 -16.63 -27.33 -20.94
N GLY A 387 -15.93 -27.01 -19.85
CA GLY A 387 -15.63 -27.98 -18.80
C GLY A 387 -14.54 -27.53 -17.83
N GLU A 388 -13.36 -27.15 -18.31
CA GLU A 388 -12.20 -26.86 -17.46
C GLU A 388 -11.42 -25.67 -18.02
N ALA A 389 -11.34 -24.58 -17.26
CA ALA A 389 -10.55 -23.42 -17.63
C ALA A 389 -9.09 -23.62 -17.15
N ALA A 390 -8.24 -24.19 -18.00
CA ALA A 390 -6.80 -24.19 -17.79
C ALA A 390 -6.21 -22.84 -18.26
N VAL A 391 -5.53 -22.11 -17.36
CA VAL A 391 -4.81 -20.88 -17.70
C VAL A 391 -3.36 -21.25 -18.03
N CYS A 392 -3.00 -21.21 -19.31
CA CYS A 392 -1.61 -21.43 -19.75
C CYS A 392 -0.82 -20.11 -19.68
N LEU A 393 0.23 -20.07 -18.85
CA LEU A 393 1.14 -18.94 -18.72
C LEU A 393 2.36 -19.15 -19.64
N TYR A 394 2.39 -18.50 -20.81
CA TYR A 394 3.55 -18.58 -21.70
C TYR A 394 4.68 -17.67 -21.24
N GLY A 395 5.67 -18.24 -20.56
CA GLY A 395 7.06 -17.74 -20.51
C GLY A 395 7.87 -18.29 -21.69
N SER A 396 9.00 -17.66 -22.01
CA SER A 396 9.88 -18.01 -23.15
C SER A 396 10.53 -19.39 -23.08
N GLU A 397 10.28 -20.16 -22.04
CA GLU A 397 10.56 -21.59 -21.94
C GLU A 397 9.26 -22.25 -21.51
N GLY A 398 8.66 -23.02 -22.41
CA GLY A 398 7.30 -23.54 -22.27
C GLY A 398 7.23 -24.71 -21.29
N GLU A 399 6.88 -24.43 -20.04
CA GLU A 399 6.46 -25.45 -19.08
C GLU A 399 5.04 -25.12 -18.59
N CYS A 400 4.14 -26.10 -18.74
CA CYS A 400 2.73 -26.00 -18.36
C CYS A 400 2.52 -26.90 -17.14
N TRP A 401 2.01 -26.32 -16.04
CA TRP A 401 1.67 -27.08 -14.83
C TRP A 401 0.18 -27.39 -14.84
N THR A 402 -0.16 -28.66 -14.71
CA THR A 402 -1.52 -29.17 -14.50
C THR A 402 -1.60 -29.82 -13.13
N ASP A 403 -2.74 -29.69 -12.44
CA ASP A 403 -2.99 -30.37 -11.17
C ASP A 403 -2.84 -31.90 -11.32
N GLU A 404 -1.96 -32.50 -10.52
CA GLU A 404 -1.68 -33.94 -10.52
C GLU A 404 -2.82 -34.72 -9.83
N HIS A 405 -3.84 -35.10 -10.60
CA HIS A 405 -4.57 -36.35 -10.39
C HIS A 405 -4.98 -36.94 -11.75
N GLY A 406 -4.07 -37.68 -12.39
CA GLY A 406 -4.43 -38.39 -13.62
C GLY A 406 -3.24 -39.12 -14.24
N ALA A 407 -3.28 -40.45 -14.16
CA ALA A 407 -2.22 -41.35 -14.57
C ALA A 407 -1.82 -41.23 -16.06
N LEU A 408 -0.52 -41.45 -16.27
CA LEU A 408 0.15 -41.69 -17.55
C LEU A 408 -0.61 -42.65 -18.47
N THR A 409 -0.92 -42.19 -19.68
CA THR A 409 -0.94 -43.05 -20.87
C THR A 409 -0.22 -42.33 -22.01
N HIS A 410 0.88 -42.93 -22.47
CA HIS A 410 1.64 -42.50 -23.65
C HIS A 410 0.76 -42.55 -24.91
N PRO A 411 0.85 -41.58 -25.83
CA PRO A 411 0.33 -41.78 -27.18
C PRO A 411 1.33 -42.60 -28.00
N GLN A 412 0.85 -43.71 -28.57
CA GLN A 412 1.51 -44.40 -29.68
C GLN A 412 1.54 -43.48 -30.91
N GLN A 413 2.71 -43.33 -31.50
CA GLN A 413 2.90 -42.71 -32.82
C GLN A 413 3.28 -43.81 -33.84
N PRO A 414 2.87 -43.70 -35.13
CA PRO A 414 2.66 -44.83 -36.01
C PRO A 414 3.91 -45.31 -36.75
N GLU A 415 3.85 -46.56 -37.22
CA GLU A 415 4.82 -47.22 -38.09
C GLU A 415 4.94 -46.55 -39.47
N GLY A 416 6.16 -46.53 -40.04
CA GLY A 416 6.39 -46.11 -41.43
C GLY A 416 7.85 -45.90 -41.83
N SER A 417 8.57 -47.02 -42.04
CA SER A 417 9.66 -47.28 -43.01
C SER A 417 10.67 -46.18 -43.40
N ALA A 418 11.94 -46.41 -43.06
CA ALA A 418 13.09 -46.15 -43.94
C ALA A 418 14.27 -47.06 -43.56
N VAL A 419 15.10 -47.35 -44.56
CA VAL A 419 16.00 -48.50 -44.75
C VAL A 419 17.47 -48.19 -44.35
N GLU A 420 18.17 -49.23 -43.85
CA GLU A 420 19.64 -49.49 -43.77
C GLU A 420 20.57 -48.48 -43.05
N THR A 421 21.65 -48.84 -42.32
CA THR A 421 22.57 -49.99 -42.35
C THR A 421 23.34 -50.12 -41.01
N ASP A 422 23.50 -51.36 -40.54
CA ASP A 422 24.72 -52.04 -40.01
C ASP A 422 25.70 -51.40 -39.00
N LEU A 423 25.86 -52.04 -37.81
CA LEU A 423 27.06 -52.79 -37.37
C LEU A 423 27.14 -52.99 -35.83
N THR A 424 26.91 -54.25 -35.43
CA THR A 424 27.61 -55.08 -34.41
C THR A 424 28.06 -54.53 -33.04
N HIS A 425 27.34 -55.00 -32.01
CA HIS A 425 27.79 -55.88 -30.90
C HIS A 425 29.15 -55.69 -30.20
N GLN A 426 29.10 -55.41 -28.88
CA GLN A 426 29.68 -56.14 -27.73
C GLN A 426 29.53 -55.23 -26.48
N GLY A 427 28.91 -55.54 -25.34
CA GLY A 427 28.43 -56.80 -24.76
C GLY A 427 29.37 -57.31 -23.67
N LEU A 428 29.17 -56.92 -22.39
CA LEU A 428 29.53 -57.68 -21.17
C LEU A 428 29.02 -56.88 -19.94
N VAL A 429 27.92 -57.18 -19.25
CA VAL A 429 27.46 -58.37 -18.49
C VAL A 429 27.83 -58.30 -16.99
N ARG A 430 26.77 -58.13 -16.17
CA ARG A 430 26.40 -58.79 -14.88
C ARG A 430 27.39 -58.70 -13.70
N THR A 431 27.03 -58.75 -12.42
CA THR A 431 25.87 -59.15 -11.57
C THR A 431 26.33 -58.78 -10.13
N GLY A 432 25.55 -58.64 -9.06
CA GLY A 432 24.22 -59.06 -8.67
C GLY A 432 24.08 -58.81 -7.16
N SER A 433 22.84 -58.65 -6.70
CA SER A 433 22.35 -58.35 -5.33
C SER A 433 22.57 -59.54 -4.34
N PRO A 434 21.85 -59.68 -3.18
CA PRO A 434 21.11 -58.76 -2.28
C PRO A 434 21.31 -59.09 -0.75
N LEU A 435 20.60 -58.40 0.18
CA LEU A 435 19.93 -58.90 1.43
C LEU A 435 19.65 -57.72 2.42
N LYS A 436 18.38 -57.36 2.71
CA LYS A 436 17.55 -57.63 3.94
C LYS A 436 18.24 -57.30 5.28
N SER A 437 17.66 -56.77 6.36
CA SER A 437 16.35 -56.22 6.78
C SER A 437 16.46 -55.91 8.29
N GLY A 438 15.80 -54.89 8.83
CA GLY A 438 15.18 -54.96 10.18
C GLY A 438 15.75 -54.13 11.36
N GLN A 439 14.85 -53.29 11.89
CA GLN A 439 14.52 -53.03 13.31
C GLN A 439 15.28 -52.01 14.22
N SER A 440 14.45 -51.07 14.70
CA SER A 440 14.26 -50.55 16.09
C SER A 440 15.16 -49.48 16.72
N VAL A 441 14.46 -48.41 17.15
CA VAL A 441 14.72 -47.22 18.01
C VAL A 441 15.01 -47.68 19.48
N PRO A 442 15.77 -46.99 20.39
CA PRO A 442 15.42 -45.65 20.94
C PRO A 442 16.49 -44.71 21.57
N HIS A 443 16.06 -43.45 21.78
CA HIS A 443 16.42 -42.41 22.78
C HIS A 443 17.75 -42.40 23.56
N ARG A 444 18.47 -41.26 23.51
CA ARG A 444 19.03 -40.46 24.64
C ARG A 444 19.72 -39.19 24.07
N GLU A 445 19.27 -37.98 24.42
CA GLU A 445 19.75 -37.08 25.49
C GLU A 445 21.11 -36.38 25.25
N LEU A 446 21.04 -35.03 25.27
CA LEU A 446 22.00 -34.07 25.86
C LEU A 446 23.44 -33.97 25.30
N ARG A 447 23.76 -32.81 24.68
CA ARG A 447 24.38 -31.64 25.34
C ARG A 447 25.26 -30.80 24.38
N ILE A 448 25.20 -29.50 24.64
CA ILE A 448 25.95 -28.33 24.19
C ILE A 448 27.49 -28.48 24.29
N GLN A 449 28.23 -27.93 23.30
CA GLN A 449 29.49 -27.13 23.41
C GLN A 449 30.02 -26.87 21.98
N ASP A 450 30.05 -25.63 21.48
CA ASP A 450 31.07 -24.57 21.63
C ASP A 450 32.20 -24.60 20.58
N ALA A 451 32.66 -23.40 20.22
CA ALA A 451 33.91 -23.01 19.54
C ALA A 451 33.94 -23.12 18.00
N VAL A 452 33.88 -21.99 17.28
CA VAL A 452 35.03 -21.14 16.87
C VAL A 452 35.92 -21.85 15.83
N ILE A 453 35.82 -21.42 14.57
CA ILE A 453 36.76 -20.54 13.85
C ILE A 453 35.97 -19.81 12.76
#